data_AF-A0A371HWP4-F1
#
_entry.id   AF-A0A371HWP4-F1
#
_cell.length_a   1.000
_cell.length_b   1.000
_cell.length_c   1.000
_cell.angle_alpha   90.00
_cell.angle_beta   90.00
_cell.angle_gamma   90.00
#
_symmetry.space_group_name_H-M   'P 1'
#
loop_
_entity.id
_entity.type
_entity.pdbx_description
1 polymer ?
#
loop_
_entity_poly.entity_id
_entity_poly.type
_entity_poly.pdbx_seq_one_letter_code
_entity_poly.pdbx_strand_id
1 'polypeptide(L)' 'MANNRTLKELATPNVRLIHLLSKFHGLAGEDPHKHLKEFHVICSIMRPHGIPEDYIKMKAFSFSLDGAAKD' A
#
# COMPACT_ATOMS: atom_id res chain seq x y z
N MET A 1 -24.95 12.08 -7.66
CA MET A 1 -24.06 11.02 -8.19
C MET A 1 -22.65 11.33 -7.73
N ALA A 2 -22.06 10.51 -6.86
CA ALA A 2 -20.62 10.60 -6.63
C ALA A 2 -19.93 10.17 -7.93
N ASN A 3 -19.21 11.10 -8.54
CA ASN A 3 -18.47 10.91 -9.77
C ASN A 3 -17.36 9.86 -9.57
N ASN A 4 -17.31 8.89 -10.47
CA ASN A 4 -16.25 7.87 -10.54
C ASN A 4 -14.82 8.44 -10.53
N ARG A 5 -14.63 9.71 -10.94
CA ARG A 5 -13.36 10.43 -10.90
C ARG A 5 -12.88 10.68 -9.47
N THR A 6 -13.73 11.22 -8.59
CA THR A 6 -13.36 11.50 -7.18
C THR A 6 -13.17 10.21 -6.41
N LEU A 7 -13.94 9.17 -6.72
CA LEU A 7 -13.72 7.82 -6.18
C LEU A 7 -12.36 7.26 -6.63
N LYS A 8 -11.96 7.39 -7.91
CA LYS A 8 -10.62 7.00 -8.38
C LYS A 8 -9.49 7.79 -7.73
N GLU A 9 -9.68 9.08 -7.50
CA GLU A 9 -8.68 9.98 -6.89
C GLU A 9 -8.46 9.66 -5.41
N LEU A 10 -9.54 9.38 -4.66
CA LEU A 10 -9.50 8.88 -3.28
C LEU A 10 -9.08 7.40 -3.18
N ALA A 11 -9.31 6.61 -4.24
CA ALA A 11 -8.94 5.20 -4.31
C ALA A 11 -7.50 4.96 -4.80
N THR A 12 -6.82 6.01 -5.25
CA THR A 12 -5.40 5.93 -5.61
C THR A 12 -4.60 6.10 -4.32
N PRO A 13 -3.76 5.12 -3.92
CA PRO A 13 -2.84 5.32 -2.81
C PRO A 13 -2.11 6.65 -3.02
N ASN A 14 -2.13 7.54 -2.03
CA ASN A 14 -1.51 8.86 -2.14
C ASN A 14 -0.11 8.70 -2.74
N VAL A 15 0.07 9.08 -4.02
CA VAL A 15 1.28 8.77 -4.79
C VAL A 15 2.54 9.33 -4.13
N ARG A 16 2.40 10.44 -3.39
CA ARG A 16 3.47 11.06 -2.60
C ARG A 16 3.95 10.18 -1.43
N LEU A 17 3.10 9.29 -0.93
CA LEU A 17 3.38 8.38 0.17
C LEU A 17 3.76 6.97 -0.29
N ILE A 18 3.61 6.65 -1.59
CA ILE A 18 4.06 5.35 -2.14
C ILE A 18 5.56 5.15 -1.90
N HIS A 19 6.36 6.22 -1.91
CA HIS A 19 7.79 6.16 -1.59
C HIS A 19 8.09 5.77 -0.13
N LEU A 20 7.10 5.86 0.77
CA LEU A 20 7.24 5.40 2.16
C LEU A 20 6.91 3.92 2.32
N LEU A 21 6.31 3.27 1.31
CA LEU A 21 6.12 1.83 1.33
C LEU A 21 7.50 1.18 1.23
N SER A 22 7.91 0.53 2.31
CA SER A 22 9.07 -0.35 2.29
C SER A 22 8.90 -1.39 1.20
N LYS A 23 9.98 -1.68 0.48
CA LYS A 23 9.99 -2.68 -0.59
C LYS A 23 10.47 -4.00 -0.03
N PHE A 24 9.66 -5.04 -0.21
CA PHE A 24 10.00 -6.41 0.13
C PHE A 24 10.39 -7.17 -1.13
N HIS A 25 11.61 -7.66 -1.17
CA HIS A 25 12.22 -8.31 -2.34
C HIS A 25 12.12 -9.84 -2.29
N GLY A 26 11.76 -10.41 -1.13
CA GLY A 26 11.75 -11.84 -0.90
C GLY A 26 13.14 -12.43 -0.65
N LEU A 27 14.10 -11.61 -0.20
CA LEU A 27 15.46 -12.07 0.08
C LEU A 27 15.53 -12.80 1.43
N ALA A 28 16.43 -13.78 1.56
CA ALA A 28 16.58 -14.59 2.78
C ALA A 28 16.93 -13.79 4.06
N GLY A 29 17.39 -12.54 3.91
CA GLY A 29 17.68 -11.63 5.03
C GLY A 29 16.55 -10.65 5.36
N GLU A 30 15.49 -10.61 4.57
CA GLU A 30 14.32 -9.78 4.87
C GLU A 30 13.35 -10.54 5.79
N ASP A 31 12.72 -9.82 6.71
CA ASP A 31 11.71 -10.37 7.62
C ASP A 31 10.30 -10.01 7.12
N PRO A 32 9.49 -11.00 6.64
CA PRO A 32 8.12 -10.76 6.21
C PRO A 32 7.23 -10.14 7.29
N HIS A 33 7.45 -10.49 8.56
CA HIS A 33 6.64 -9.95 9.66
C HIS A 33 6.97 -8.50 9.95
N LYS A 34 8.25 -8.12 9.88
CA LYS A 34 8.67 -6.72 9.97
C LYS A 34 8.06 -5.89 8.84
N HIS A 35 8.13 -6.41 7.61
CA HIS A 35 7.52 -5.77 6.44
C HIS A 35 6.02 -5.53 6.64
N LEU A 36 5.27 -6.56 7.06
CA LEU A 36 3.83 -6.42 7.29
C LEU A 36 3.47 -5.38 8.37
N LYS A 37 4.27 -5.27 9.43
CA LYS A 37 4.07 -4.26 10.48
C LYS A 37 4.29 -2.84 9.93
N GLU A 38 5.39 -2.61 9.23
CA GLU A 38 5.69 -1.31 8.60
C GLU A 38 4.63 -0.96 7.54
N PHE A 39 4.28 -1.93 6.69
CA PHE A 39 3.25 -1.79 5.66
C PHE A 39 1.89 -1.39 6.24
N HIS A 40 1.47 -2.00 7.35
CA HIS A 40 0.20 -1.67 8.01
C HIS A 40 0.16 -0.21 8.48
N VAL A 41 1.24 0.26 9.13
CA VAL A 41 1.34 1.65 9.60
C VAL A 41 1.25 2.63 8.42
N ILE A 42 2.02 2.39 7.36
CA ILE A 42 2.03 3.27 6.18
C ILE A 42 0.65 3.27 5.49
N CYS A 43 0.00 2.11 5.34
CA CYS A 43 -1.36 2.05 4.77
C CYS A 43 -2.38 2.83 5.59
N SER A 44 -2.29 2.81 6.92
CA SER A 44 -3.16 3.60 7.80
C SER A 44 -2.96 5.11 7.60
N ILE A 45 -1.72 5.56 7.32
CA ILE A 45 -1.41 6.97 7.02
C ILE A 45 -1.89 7.36 5.61
N MET A 46 -1.78 6.45 4.65
CA MET A 46 -2.18 6.66 3.26
C MET A 46 -3.69 6.69 3.05
N ARG A 47 -4.46 6.17 4.02
CA ARG A 47 -5.91 5.97 3.93
C ARG A 47 -6.69 7.30 3.90
N PRO A 48 -7.41 7.60 2.81
CA PRO A 48 -8.31 8.74 2.78
C PRO A 48 -9.57 8.48 3.61
N HIS A 49 -10.14 9.55 4.17
CA HIS A 49 -11.38 9.45 4.94
C HIS A 49 -12.49 8.84 4.09
N GLY A 50 -13.21 7.85 4.65
CA GLY A 50 -14.35 7.21 3.98
C GLY A 50 -13.97 6.06 3.05
N ILE A 51 -12.69 5.73 2.90
CA ILE A 51 -12.23 4.53 2.18
C ILE A 51 -11.93 3.41 3.19
N PRO A 52 -12.35 2.16 2.96
CA PRO A 52 -11.97 1.04 3.80
C PRO A 52 -10.45 0.82 3.78
N GLU A 53 -9.85 0.54 4.94
CA GLU A 53 -8.41 0.35 5.07
C GLU A 53 -7.91 -0.84 4.23
N ASP A 54 -8.67 -1.93 4.19
CA ASP A 54 -8.31 -3.12 3.43
C ASP A 54 -8.27 -2.88 1.93
N TYR A 55 -9.10 -1.95 1.43
CA TYR A 55 -9.03 -1.52 0.03
C TYR A 55 -7.70 -0.81 -0.26
N ILE A 56 -7.24 0.05 0.65
CA ILE A 56 -5.95 0.73 0.53
C ILE A 56 -4.81 -0.28 0.62
N LYS A 57 -4.85 -1.20 1.60
CA LYS A 57 -3.86 -2.28 1.72
C LYS A 57 -3.78 -3.12 0.45
N MET A 58 -4.91 -3.58 -0.09
CA MET A 58 -4.93 -4.38 -1.31
C MET A 58 -4.28 -3.64 -2.49
N LYS A 59 -4.56 -2.33 -2.63
CA LYS A 59 -3.97 -1.51 -3.69
C LYS A 59 -2.49 -1.20 -3.45
N ALA A 60 -2.08 -0.97 -2.21
CA ALA A 60 -0.72 -0.63 -1.83
C ALA A 60 0.22 -1.85 -1.79
N PHE A 61 -0.32 -3.04 -1.54
CA PHE A 61 0.46 -4.27 -1.35
C PHE A 61 1.30 -4.59 -2.58
N SER A 62 0.72 -4.48 -3.78
CA SER A 62 1.44 -4.66 -5.04
C SER A 62 2.56 -3.64 -5.26
N PHE A 63 2.47 -2.44 -4.66
CA PHE A 63 3.56 -1.46 -4.67
C PHE A 63 4.61 -1.74 -3.60
N SER A 64 4.29 -2.50 -2.55
CA SER A 64 5.23 -2.87 -1.50
C SER A 64 6.11 -4.07 -1.87
N LEU A 65 5.76 -4.81 -2.92
CA LEU A 65 6.51 -5.97 -3.40
C LEU A 65 7.49 -5.59 -4.51
N ASP A 66 8.62 -6.27 -4.53
CA ASP A 66 9.63 -6.17 -5.58
C ASP A 66 10.39 -7.49 -5.75
N GLY A 67 11.24 -7.56 -6.78
CA GLY A 67 12.10 -8.71 -7.02
C GLY A 67 11.35 -10.04 -7.02
N ALA A 68 11.88 -11.03 -6.30
CA ALA A 68 11.31 -12.37 -6.23
C ALA A 68 9.95 -12.44 -5.50
N ALA A 69 9.59 -11.41 -4.75
CA ALA A 69 8.30 -11.35 -4.06
C ALA A 69 7.16 -10.81 -4.95
N LYS A 70 7.47 -10.33 -6.17
CA LYS A 70 6.50 -9.71 -7.07
C LYS A 70 5.90 -10.68 -8.11
N ASP A 71 6.58 -11.80 -8.34
CA ASP A 71 6.21 -12.84 -9.31
C ASP A 71 5.18 -13.85 -8.76
#